data_AF-A0A1H8HE50-F1
#
_entry.id   AF-A0A1H8HE50-F1
#
_cell.length_a   1.000
_cell.length_b   1.000
_cell.length_c   1.000
_cell.angle_alpha   90.00
_cell.angle_beta   90.00
_cell.angle_gamma   90.00
#
_symmetry.space_group_name_H-M   'P 1'
#
loop_
_entity.id
_entity.type
_entity.pdbx_description
1 polymer ?
#
loop_
_entity_poly.entity_id
_entity_poly.type
_entity_poly.pdbx_seq_one_letter_code
_entity_poly.pdbx_strand_id
1 'polypeptide(L)'
;MAGGSNALRINPTMLGPLKRGVLRFTLFSVALIGLSFFTSDMVLAQKEAPPFQHEKNHALPSGKKVGVIFRERKCKSGECRETDGGMWGMDSGAPRFVTETFLVFIDGQRFHIPEKFYRDLTNTRSLRVSEQNGRVVIELKGGDAAGAYTAHFRLGGMCGFERKICGEICSEIWEHSTWYNAFAYDWDPRCEGGIE
;
A
#
# COMPACT_ATOMS: atom_id res chain seq x y z
N MET A 1 39.38 -54.26 31.89
CA MET A 1 37.92 -54.49 31.79
C MET A 1 37.54 -54.17 30.36
N ALA A 2 37.47 -55.17 29.46
CA ALA A 2 36.26 -55.97 29.17
C ALA A 2 35.09 -55.07 28.75
N GLY A 3 34.44 -55.19 27.59
CA GLY A 3 34.50 -56.08 26.41
C GLY A 3 33.96 -55.29 25.20
N GLY A 4 34.20 -55.68 23.95
CA GLY A 4 33.41 -56.70 23.21
C GLY A 4 32.20 -56.01 22.53
N SER A 5 31.84 -56.20 21.27
CA SER A 5 32.17 -57.21 20.27
C SER A 5 31.71 -56.78 18.86
N ASN A 6 32.51 -57.17 17.87
CA ASN A 6 32.18 -57.82 16.58
C ASN A 6 31.14 -57.16 15.64
N ALA A 7 31.55 -56.69 14.44
CA ALA A 7 31.96 -57.44 13.24
C ALA A 7 30.79 -58.04 12.45
N LEU A 8 30.67 -57.71 11.16
CA LEU A 8 31.08 -58.60 10.06
C LEU A 8 30.88 -57.96 8.67
N ARG A 9 31.90 -58.15 7.83
CA ARG A 9 31.89 -58.00 6.36
C ARG A 9 30.91 -58.97 5.73
N ILE A 10 30.31 -58.61 4.58
CA ILE A 10 30.18 -59.53 3.42
C ILE A 10 30.19 -58.70 2.11
N ASN A 11 31.12 -59.03 1.22
CA ASN A 11 31.03 -58.85 -0.24
C ASN A 11 30.73 -60.25 -0.81
N PRO A 12 29.92 -60.40 -1.87
CA PRO A 12 30.52 -60.84 -3.12
C PRO A 12 29.84 -60.34 -4.42
N THR A 13 30.68 -60.12 -5.41
CA THR A 13 30.49 -60.22 -6.87
C THR A 13 29.66 -61.43 -7.34
N MET A 14 28.92 -61.31 -8.46
CA MET A 14 28.97 -62.26 -9.60
C MET A 14 28.21 -61.77 -10.86
N LEU A 15 28.91 -61.91 -12.01
CA LEU A 15 28.52 -62.27 -13.41
C LEU A 15 27.10 -61.94 -13.94
N GLY A 16 26.87 -61.57 -15.21
CA GLY A 16 27.64 -61.65 -16.46
C GLY A 16 26.78 -61.17 -17.67
N PRO A 17 27.27 -61.25 -18.92
CA PRO A 17 26.71 -60.56 -20.08
C PRO A 17 25.79 -61.44 -20.95
N LEU A 18 24.79 -60.86 -21.62
CA LEU A 18 23.92 -61.57 -22.57
C LEU A 18 23.70 -60.83 -23.90
N LYS A 19 24.27 -61.49 -24.91
CA LYS A 19 24.16 -61.51 -26.37
C LYS A 19 23.04 -60.75 -27.11
N ARG A 20 23.49 -60.28 -28.28
CA ARG A 20 22.80 -59.92 -29.54
C ARG A 20 21.58 -60.81 -29.88
N GLY A 21 20.57 -60.18 -30.47
CA GLY A 21 19.97 -60.74 -31.69
C GLY A 21 18.49 -60.43 -31.95
N VAL A 22 18.27 -59.91 -33.17
CA VAL A 22 17.09 -60.07 -34.04
C VAL A 22 16.04 -58.94 -34.04
N LEU A 23 16.19 -58.16 -35.09
CA LEU A 23 15.27 -57.24 -35.74
C LEU A 23 14.00 -57.98 -36.21
N ARG A 24 12.81 -57.52 -35.82
CA ARG A 24 11.57 -57.74 -36.59
C ARG A 24 10.75 -56.46 -36.61
N PHE A 25 10.58 -55.95 -37.82
CA PHE A 25 9.65 -54.88 -38.20
C PHE A 25 8.21 -55.31 -37.94
N THR A 26 7.46 -54.50 -37.19
CA THR A 26 5.99 -54.47 -37.28
C THR A 26 5.51 -53.03 -37.10
N LEU A 27 5.18 -52.43 -38.24
CA LEU A 27 4.01 -51.59 -38.53
C LEU A 27 3.61 -50.49 -37.52
N PHE A 28 3.75 -49.27 -38.00
CA PHE A 28 3.14 -48.04 -37.52
C PHE A 28 1.62 -48.17 -37.32
N SER A 29 1.15 -47.80 -36.13
CA SER A 29 -0.19 -47.24 -35.93
C SER A 29 -0.07 -46.06 -34.97
N VAL A 30 0.11 -44.88 -35.55
CA VAL A 30 0.08 -43.60 -34.85
C VAL A 30 -1.39 -43.25 -34.60
N ALA A 31 -1.87 -43.48 -33.38
CA ALA A 31 -3.14 -42.92 -32.91
C ALA A 31 -2.85 -41.67 -32.07
N LEU A 32 -2.59 -40.55 -32.76
CA LEU A 32 -2.57 -39.21 -32.18
C LEU A 32 -4.00 -38.70 -32.12
N ILE A 33 -4.74 -39.03 -31.05
CA ILE A 33 -5.98 -38.32 -30.73
C ILE A 33 -5.57 -37.13 -29.87
N GLY A 34 -5.45 -35.96 -30.53
CA GLY A 34 -5.16 -34.70 -29.90
C GLY A 34 -6.25 -34.34 -28.90
N LEU A 35 -5.89 -34.33 -27.61
CA LEU A 35 -6.63 -33.62 -26.58
C LEU A 35 -6.37 -32.13 -26.79
N SER A 36 -7.24 -31.49 -27.57
CA SER A 36 -7.35 -30.04 -27.62
C SER A 36 -7.89 -29.57 -26.28
N PHE A 37 -6.99 -29.32 -25.33
CA PHE A 37 -7.29 -28.51 -24.17
C PHE A 37 -7.55 -27.09 -24.68
N PHE A 38 -8.82 -26.76 -24.88
CA PHE A 38 -9.25 -25.37 -24.97
C PHE A 38 -8.99 -24.76 -23.60
N THR A 39 -7.81 -24.18 -23.40
CA THR A 39 -7.58 -23.23 -22.31
C THR A 39 -8.49 -22.06 -22.59
N SER A 40 -9.66 -22.06 -21.94
CA SER A 40 -10.55 -20.91 -21.91
C SER A 40 -9.77 -19.79 -21.24
N ASP A 41 -9.20 -18.89 -22.04
CA ASP A 41 -8.68 -17.60 -21.58
C ASP A 41 -9.89 -16.79 -21.08
N MET A 42 -10.33 -17.09 -19.87
CA MET A 42 -11.16 -16.19 -19.09
C MET A 42 -10.27 -15.00 -18.72
N VAL A 43 -10.13 -14.07 -19.66
CA VAL A 43 -9.67 -12.71 -19.38
C VAL A 43 -10.72 -12.08 -18.48
N LEU A 44 -10.57 -12.27 -17.17
CA LEU A 44 -11.31 -11.51 -16.17
C LEU A 44 -10.87 -10.05 -16.33
N ALA A 45 -11.68 -9.27 -17.04
CA ALA A 45 -11.58 -7.83 -17.03
C ALA A 45 -11.80 -7.37 -15.59
N GLN A 46 -10.71 -7.19 -14.83
CA GLN A 46 -10.77 -6.57 -13.51
C GLN A 46 -11.33 -5.16 -13.72
N LYS A 47 -12.57 -4.96 -13.28
CA LYS A 47 -13.19 -3.65 -13.23
C LYS A 47 -12.33 -2.78 -12.33
N GLU A 48 -11.64 -1.83 -12.94
CA GLU A 48 -10.77 -0.88 -12.25
C GLU A 48 -11.57 -0.19 -11.14
N ALA A 49 -11.02 -0.13 -9.93
CA ALA A 49 -11.68 0.52 -8.81
C ALA A 49 -11.93 2.00 -9.12
N PRO A 50 -13.04 2.60 -8.67
CA PRO A 50 -13.22 4.05 -8.81
C PRO A 50 -12.22 4.81 -7.92
N PRO A 51 -11.89 6.07 -8.25
CA PRO A 51 -11.09 6.94 -7.39
C PRO A 51 -11.72 7.08 -5.99
N PHE A 52 -10.88 7.16 -4.96
CA PHE A 52 -11.38 7.28 -3.59
C PHE A 52 -12.04 8.64 -3.33
N GLN A 53 -13.19 8.62 -2.66
CA GLN A 53 -13.94 9.81 -2.27
C GLN A 53 -14.43 9.67 -0.84
N HIS A 54 -14.23 10.72 -0.05
CA HIS A 54 -14.70 10.83 1.33
C HIS A 54 -15.19 12.25 1.60
N GLU A 55 -16.50 12.38 1.75
CA GLU A 55 -17.18 13.64 2.06
C GLU A 55 -18.12 13.40 3.23
N LYS A 56 -17.58 13.54 4.45
CA LYS A 56 -18.32 13.19 5.67
C LYS A 56 -18.02 14.15 6.79
N ASN A 57 -19.04 14.37 7.61
CA ASN A 57 -18.93 15.04 8.90
C ASN A 57 -18.78 14.00 10.01
N HIS A 58 -17.93 14.28 10.98
CA HIS A 58 -17.60 13.42 12.11
C HIS A 58 -17.85 14.20 13.40
N ALA A 59 -18.53 13.58 14.36
CA ALA A 59 -18.61 14.10 15.72
C ALA A 59 -17.56 13.37 16.57
N LEU A 60 -16.66 14.13 17.19
CA LEU A 60 -15.60 13.57 18.04
C LEU A 60 -16.07 13.48 19.51
N PRO A 61 -15.42 12.64 20.34
CA PRO A 61 -15.75 12.51 21.76
C PRO A 61 -15.72 13.82 22.55
N SER A 62 -14.85 14.76 22.20
CA SER A 62 -14.83 16.12 22.78
C SER A 62 -16.03 17.01 22.41
N GLY A 63 -16.90 16.55 21.50
CA GLY A 63 -18.01 17.34 20.95
C GLY A 63 -17.64 18.16 19.70
N LYS A 64 -16.35 18.20 19.33
CA LYS A 64 -15.90 18.86 18.10
C LYS A 64 -16.52 18.23 16.87
N LYS A 65 -16.91 19.07 15.91
CA LYS A 65 -17.44 18.65 14.61
C LYS A 65 -16.35 18.78 13.55
N VAL A 66 -16.01 17.68 12.88
CA VAL A 66 -14.96 17.65 11.85
C VAL A 66 -15.57 17.28 10.51
N GLY A 67 -15.55 18.21 9.56
CA GLY A 67 -15.88 17.96 8.16
C GLY A 67 -14.63 17.62 7.37
N VAL A 68 -14.65 16.55 6.58
CA VAL A 68 -13.55 16.19 5.68
C VAL A 68 -14.09 16.00 4.27
N ILE A 69 -13.46 16.68 3.30
CA ILE A 69 -13.63 16.48 1.87
C ILE A 69 -12.28 16.01 1.34
N PHE A 70 -12.19 14.73 0.99
CA PHE A 70 -11.04 14.12 0.36
C PHE A 70 -11.49 13.48 -0.96
N ARG A 71 -10.85 13.84 -2.06
CA ARG A 71 -11.17 13.30 -3.38
C ARG A 71 -9.91 12.97 -4.13
N GLU A 72 -9.90 11.82 -4.75
CA GLU A 72 -8.95 11.47 -5.79
C GLU A 72 -9.60 11.56 -7.17
N ARG A 73 -8.74 11.62 -8.18
CA ARG A 73 -9.11 11.50 -9.58
C ARG A 73 -8.21 10.48 -10.26
N LYS A 74 -8.70 9.90 -11.35
CA LYS A 74 -7.88 9.05 -12.21
C LYS A 74 -6.74 9.86 -12.82
N CYS A 75 -5.56 9.30 -12.77
CA CYS A 75 -4.42 9.83 -13.50
C CYS A 75 -4.66 9.66 -15.01
N LYS A 76 -4.50 10.73 -15.79
CA LYS A 76 -4.58 10.67 -17.25
C LYS A 76 -3.24 10.26 -17.84
N SER A 77 -3.28 9.59 -19.00
CA SER A 77 -2.06 9.23 -19.74
C SER A 77 -1.25 10.49 -20.07
N GLY A 78 0.05 10.47 -19.74
CA GLY A 78 0.97 11.58 -19.93
C GLY A 78 0.90 12.71 -18.90
N GLU A 79 -0.03 12.64 -17.93
CA GLU A 79 -0.16 13.65 -16.88
C GLU A 79 0.69 13.31 -15.65
N CYS A 80 0.56 12.10 -15.10
CA CYS A 80 1.41 11.66 -14.01
C CYS A 80 2.67 11.05 -14.60
N ARG A 81 3.81 11.56 -14.13
CA ARG A 81 5.10 10.97 -14.42
C ARG A 81 5.25 9.68 -13.63
N GLU A 82 6.14 8.82 -14.11
CA GLU A 82 6.62 7.72 -13.27
C GLU A 82 7.15 8.28 -11.96
N THR A 83 6.85 7.59 -10.87
CA THR A 83 7.25 7.97 -9.52
C THR A 83 8.77 7.98 -9.43
N ASP A 84 9.37 9.13 -9.16
CA ASP A 84 10.82 9.34 -8.99
C ASP A 84 11.23 9.35 -7.50
N GLY A 85 10.36 8.84 -6.62
CA GLY A 85 10.52 8.88 -5.16
C GLY A 85 9.81 10.07 -4.49
N GLY A 86 9.15 10.95 -5.25
CA GLY A 86 8.40 12.08 -4.70
C GLY A 86 6.93 11.82 -4.32
N MET A 87 6.43 10.58 -4.49
CA MET A 87 5.03 10.22 -4.20
C MET A 87 4.97 8.98 -3.30
N TRP A 88 4.05 9.01 -2.33
CA TRP A 88 3.71 7.89 -1.46
C TRP A 88 2.60 7.04 -2.07
N GLY A 89 2.74 5.72 -1.93
CA GLY A 89 1.77 4.77 -2.45
C GLY A 89 2.29 3.87 -3.56
N MET A 90 3.53 4.08 -4.00
CA MET A 90 4.12 3.40 -5.14
C MET A 90 5.63 3.33 -5.05
N ASP A 91 6.19 2.17 -5.40
CA ASP A 91 7.64 1.98 -5.50
C ASP A 91 8.16 2.19 -6.93
N SER A 92 7.31 2.00 -7.94
CA SER A 92 7.62 2.22 -9.35
C SER A 92 6.35 2.37 -10.20
N GLY A 93 6.46 3.01 -11.36
CA GLY A 93 5.37 3.20 -12.32
C GLY A 93 4.58 4.51 -12.10
N ALA A 94 3.39 4.61 -12.69
CA ALA A 94 2.51 5.78 -12.58
C ALA A 94 1.30 5.50 -11.67
N PRO A 95 0.86 6.47 -10.85
CA PRO A 95 -0.31 6.30 -9.99
C PRO A 95 -1.59 6.10 -10.78
N ARG A 96 -2.45 5.21 -10.29
CA ARG A 96 -3.82 5.05 -10.83
C ARG A 96 -4.66 6.26 -10.46
N PHE A 97 -4.53 6.69 -9.20
CA PHE A 97 -5.25 7.83 -8.65
C PHE A 97 -4.30 8.80 -7.97
N VAL A 98 -4.55 10.09 -8.19
CA VAL A 98 -3.84 11.18 -7.51
C VAL A 98 -4.82 11.95 -6.65
N THR A 99 -4.35 12.38 -5.47
CA THR A 99 -5.15 13.22 -4.59
C THR A 99 -5.46 14.55 -5.28
N GLU A 100 -6.75 14.84 -5.43
CA GLU A 100 -7.23 16.09 -6.04
C GLU A 100 -7.48 17.16 -5.00
N THR A 101 -8.19 16.79 -3.94
CA THR A 101 -8.70 17.71 -2.93
C THR A 101 -8.53 17.09 -1.55
N PHE A 102 -8.03 17.89 -0.60
CA PHE A 102 -8.09 17.57 0.83
C PHE A 102 -8.44 18.83 1.61
N LEU A 103 -9.70 18.94 2.03
CA LEU A 103 -10.22 20.04 2.83
C LEU A 103 -10.68 19.50 4.18
N VAL A 104 -10.32 20.22 5.23
CA VAL A 104 -10.71 19.90 6.59
C VAL A 104 -11.38 21.12 7.20
N PHE A 105 -12.48 20.87 7.90
CA PHE A 105 -13.23 21.86 8.66
C PHE A 105 -13.34 21.38 10.10
N ILE A 106 -13.04 22.24 11.07
CA ILE A 106 -13.18 21.97 12.50
C ILE A 106 -14.13 23.03 13.05
N ASP A 107 -15.24 22.59 13.63
CA ASP A 107 -16.31 23.46 14.17
C ASP A 107 -16.79 24.52 13.16
N GLY A 108 -16.86 24.11 11.89
CA GLY A 108 -17.30 24.96 10.78
C GLY A 108 -16.20 25.85 10.18
N GLN A 109 -15.03 25.95 10.83
CA GLN A 109 -13.91 26.74 10.32
C GLN A 109 -12.95 25.88 9.49
N ARG A 110 -12.43 26.44 8.40
CA ARG A 110 -11.49 25.72 7.53
C ARG A 110 -10.13 25.60 8.23
N PHE A 111 -9.68 24.37 8.45
CA PHE A 111 -8.31 24.08 8.88
C PHE A 111 -7.42 23.97 7.64
N HIS A 112 -6.52 24.94 7.44
CA HIS A 112 -5.68 24.97 6.25
C HIS A 112 -4.58 23.90 6.32
N ILE A 113 -4.53 23.03 5.30
CA ILE A 113 -3.43 22.08 5.06
C ILE A 113 -2.86 22.44 3.69
N PRO A 114 -1.59 22.90 3.61
CA PRO A 114 -0.98 23.23 2.33
C PRO A 114 -0.91 22.02 1.40
N GLU A 115 -1.09 22.28 0.10
CA GLU A 115 -1.18 21.26 -0.95
C GLU A 115 -0.01 20.28 -0.98
N LYS A 116 1.21 20.79 -0.72
CA LYS A 116 2.45 19.99 -0.68
C LYS A 116 2.43 18.82 0.33
N PHE A 117 1.54 18.85 1.32
CA PHE A 117 1.48 17.81 2.35
C PHE A 117 0.56 16.64 2.01
N TYR A 118 -0.22 16.73 0.92
CA TYR A 118 -1.16 15.67 0.55
C TYR A 118 -1.17 15.30 -0.92
N ARG A 119 -0.62 16.13 -1.82
CA ARG A 119 -0.57 15.79 -3.26
C ARG A 119 0.31 14.61 -3.60
N ASP A 120 1.28 14.32 -2.75
CA ASP A 120 2.15 13.16 -2.85
C ASP A 120 1.46 11.86 -2.41
N LEU A 121 0.27 11.91 -1.80
CA LEU A 121 -0.50 10.72 -1.42
C LEU A 121 -1.30 10.19 -2.61
N THR A 122 -1.15 8.89 -2.92
CA THR A 122 -1.78 8.25 -4.08
C THR A 122 -2.49 6.95 -3.73
N ASN A 123 -3.44 6.55 -4.57
CA ASN A 123 -4.15 5.26 -4.46
C ASN A 123 -4.75 5.03 -3.07
N THR A 124 -5.42 6.03 -2.51
CA THR A 124 -6.05 5.98 -1.19
C THR A 124 -7.15 4.92 -1.19
N ARG A 125 -7.24 4.15 -0.10
CA ARG A 125 -8.27 3.11 0.10
C ARG A 125 -9.13 3.35 1.32
N SER A 126 -8.65 4.12 2.31
CA SER A 126 -9.44 4.45 3.48
C SER A 126 -9.02 5.77 4.12
N LEU A 127 -10.00 6.45 4.71
CA LEU A 127 -9.81 7.63 5.54
C LEU A 127 -10.60 7.43 6.85
N ARG A 128 -9.94 7.66 7.99
CA ARG A 128 -10.55 7.65 9.32
C ARG A 128 -10.28 8.96 10.03
N VAL A 129 -11.26 9.43 10.76
CA VAL A 129 -11.14 10.62 11.62
C VAL A 129 -11.33 10.16 13.05
N SER A 130 -10.43 10.57 13.93
CA SER A 130 -10.46 10.22 15.35
C SER A 130 -9.92 11.37 16.19
N GLU A 131 -9.96 11.21 17.50
CA GLU A 131 -9.39 12.16 18.45
C GLU A 131 -8.38 11.46 19.34
N GLN A 132 -7.22 12.07 19.52
CA GLN A 132 -6.17 11.57 20.41
C GLN A 132 -5.53 12.74 21.14
N ASN A 133 -5.48 12.69 22.47
CA ASN A 133 -4.89 13.73 23.32
C ASN A 133 -5.44 15.14 23.01
N GLY A 134 -6.76 15.24 22.75
CA GLY A 134 -7.44 16.50 22.42
C GLY A 134 -7.14 17.08 21.03
N ARG A 135 -6.38 16.35 20.20
CA ARG A 135 -6.07 16.70 18.80
C ARG A 135 -6.89 15.85 17.84
N VAL A 136 -7.30 16.44 16.73
CA VAL A 136 -7.96 15.70 15.65
C VAL A 136 -6.91 14.91 14.90
N VAL A 137 -7.14 13.63 14.68
CA VAL A 137 -6.25 12.75 13.91
C VAL A 137 -7.00 12.25 12.69
N ILE A 138 -6.50 12.61 11.51
CA ILE A 138 -6.95 12.07 10.23
C ILE A 138 -5.93 11.02 9.78
N GLU A 139 -6.38 9.78 9.70
CA GLU A 139 -5.60 8.65 9.18
C GLU A 139 -6.05 8.35 7.76
N LEU A 140 -5.11 8.37 6.83
CA LEU A 140 -5.26 7.93 5.45
C LEU A 140 -4.44 6.66 5.25
N LYS A 141 -5.01 5.67 4.58
CA LYS A 141 -4.25 4.51 4.10
C LYS A 141 -4.38 4.44 2.60
N GLY A 142 -3.28 4.20 1.92
CA GLY A 142 -3.24 4.12 0.47
C GLY A 142 -2.05 3.31 -0.01
N GLY A 143 -1.79 3.46 -1.31
CA GLY A 143 -0.74 2.75 -2.01
C GLY A 143 -1.09 1.34 -2.46
N ASP A 144 -0.13 0.71 -3.12
CA ASP A 144 -0.21 -0.66 -3.61
C ASP A 144 1.02 -1.47 -3.18
N ALA A 145 0.78 -2.74 -2.82
CA ALA A 145 1.80 -3.70 -2.40
C ALA A 145 2.87 -3.10 -1.47
N ALA A 146 4.14 -3.14 -1.88
CA ALA A 146 5.27 -2.68 -1.07
C ALA A 146 5.32 -1.15 -0.87
N GLY A 147 4.61 -0.38 -1.70
CA GLY A 147 4.44 1.07 -1.54
C GLY A 147 3.27 1.47 -0.63
N ALA A 148 2.59 0.50 0.02
CA ALA A 148 1.46 0.77 0.89
C ALA A 148 1.87 1.62 2.10
N TYR A 149 1.10 2.68 2.37
CA TYR A 149 1.38 3.63 3.44
C TYR A 149 0.21 3.83 4.38
N THR A 150 0.54 4.32 5.57
CA THR A 150 -0.36 5.01 6.48
C THR A 150 0.12 6.46 6.67
N ALA A 151 -0.77 7.42 6.45
CA ALA A 151 -0.51 8.84 6.65
C ALA A 151 -1.36 9.37 7.80
N HIS A 152 -0.73 9.94 8.82
CA HIS A 152 -1.40 10.55 9.97
C HIS A 152 -1.22 12.06 9.94
N PHE A 153 -2.34 12.78 9.88
CA PHE A 153 -2.40 14.22 10.08
C PHE A 153 -2.95 14.50 11.48
N ARG A 154 -2.11 14.97 12.39
CA ARG A 154 -2.52 15.35 13.75
C ARG A 154 -2.70 16.86 13.78
N LEU A 155 -3.95 17.29 13.75
CA LEU A 155 -4.35 18.68 13.63
C LEU A 155 -4.55 19.31 15.00
N GLY A 156 -4.03 20.53 15.14
CA GLY A 156 -4.07 21.28 16.38
C GLY A 156 -2.84 21.03 17.26
N GLY A 157 -2.44 22.07 17.98
CA GLY A 157 -1.18 22.14 18.74
C GLY A 157 -0.15 23.04 18.05
N MET A 158 0.41 23.99 18.80
CA MET A 158 1.40 24.98 18.34
C MET A 158 1.06 25.65 16.99
N CYS A 159 -0.23 25.89 16.71
CA CYS A 159 -0.66 26.63 15.52
C CYS A 159 -0.27 25.95 14.22
N GLY A 160 -0.63 24.68 14.13
CA GLY A 160 -0.08 23.81 13.13
C GLY A 160 -0.69 22.43 13.12
N PHE A 161 -0.02 21.57 12.37
CA PHE A 161 -0.27 20.14 12.36
C PHE A 161 1.02 19.36 12.17
N GLU A 162 1.01 18.13 12.64
CA GLU A 162 2.02 17.13 12.33
C GLU A 162 1.49 16.21 11.23
N ARG A 163 2.36 15.87 10.27
CA ARG A 163 2.14 14.82 9.28
C ARG A 163 3.18 13.72 9.51
N LYS A 164 2.74 12.48 9.65
CA LYS A 164 3.62 11.30 9.68
C LYS A 164 3.24 10.35 8.56
N ILE A 165 4.23 9.88 7.82
CA ILE A 165 4.09 8.80 6.84
C ILE A 165 4.88 7.60 7.34
N CYS A 166 4.25 6.44 7.28
CA CYS A 166 4.79 5.17 7.71
C CYS A 166 4.30 4.07 6.76
N GLY A 167 4.89 2.88 6.88
CA GLY A 167 4.39 1.71 6.18
C GLY A 167 2.94 1.35 6.54
N GLU A 168 2.38 0.35 5.86
CA GLU A 168 0.99 -0.10 6.05
C GLU A 168 0.62 -0.33 7.53
N ILE A 169 1.55 -0.94 8.28
CA ILE A 169 1.50 -1.05 9.72
C ILE A 169 2.50 -0.03 10.24
N CYS A 170 2.02 1.01 10.93
CA CYS A 170 2.79 2.21 11.29
C CYS A 170 3.83 1.97 12.41
N SER A 171 4.66 0.93 12.26
CA SER A 171 5.78 0.59 13.14
C SER A 171 7.08 1.27 12.73
N GLU A 172 7.21 1.65 11.45
CA GLU A 172 8.36 2.35 10.90
C GLU A 172 7.90 3.69 10.32
N ILE A 173 8.49 4.78 10.80
CA ILE A 173 8.19 6.13 10.32
C ILE A 173 9.17 6.45 9.19
N TRP A 174 8.65 6.67 7.99
CA TRP A 174 9.42 7.04 6.81
C TRP A 174 9.54 8.56 6.67
N GLU A 175 8.48 9.29 7.02
CA GLU A 175 8.48 10.75 7.02
C GLU A 175 7.81 11.29 8.29
N HIS A 176 8.38 12.34 8.85
CA HIS A 176 7.73 13.16 9.86
C HIS A 176 7.96 14.63 9.54
N SER A 177 6.86 15.33 9.29
CA SER A 177 6.85 16.74 8.97
C SER A 177 5.97 17.48 9.97
N THR A 178 6.39 18.66 10.42
CA THR A 178 5.53 19.55 11.21
C THR A 178 5.41 20.89 10.52
N TRP A 179 4.18 21.39 10.45
CA TRP A 179 3.87 22.69 9.89
C TRP A 179 3.36 23.61 10.97
N TYR A 180 3.92 24.81 11.04
CA TYR A 180 3.51 25.86 11.96
C TYR A 180 3.24 27.13 11.18
N ASN A 181 2.07 27.74 11.41
CA ASN A 181 1.69 29.02 10.86
C ASN A 181 0.61 29.66 11.73
N ALA A 182 1.01 30.52 12.67
CA ALA A 182 0.08 31.22 13.55
C ALA A 182 -1.02 31.98 12.79
N PHE A 183 -0.70 32.60 11.65
CA PHE A 183 -1.66 33.35 10.85
C PHE A 183 -2.73 32.50 10.20
N ALA A 184 -2.45 31.23 9.91
CA ALA A 184 -3.45 30.33 9.32
C ALA A 184 -4.46 29.81 10.36
N TYR A 185 -4.22 30.07 11.64
CA TYR A 185 -4.98 29.53 12.77
C TYR A 185 -5.23 30.58 13.86
N ASP A 186 -5.34 31.84 13.46
CA ASP A 186 -5.59 33.00 14.34
C ASP A 186 -6.87 32.88 15.19
N TRP A 187 -7.81 32.05 14.77
CA TRP A 187 -9.01 31.70 15.51
C TRP A 187 -8.78 30.75 16.70
N ASP A 188 -7.66 30.02 16.78
CA ASP A 188 -7.30 29.25 17.98
C ASP A 188 -6.67 30.22 18.98
N PRO A 189 -7.24 30.44 20.18
CA PRO A 189 -6.69 31.39 21.15
C PRO A 189 -5.30 30.99 21.68
N ARG A 190 -4.83 29.77 21.41
CA ARG A 190 -3.45 29.34 21.70
C ARG A 190 -2.47 29.77 20.59
N CYS A 191 -2.97 30.44 19.57
CA CYS A 191 -2.25 30.92 18.40
C CYS A 191 -2.19 32.42 18.38
N GLU A 192 -1.31 32.95 19.21
CA GLU A 192 -0.96 34.36 19.18
C GLU A 192 -0.13 34.62 17.91
N GLY A 193 -0.78 35.21 16.90
CA GLY A 193 -0.12 35.75 15.73
C GLY A 193 0.55 37.08 16.08
N GLY A 194 1.77 37.03 16.61
CA GLY A 194 2.58 38.22 16.87
C GLY A 194 3.86 38.18 16.04
N ILE A 195 3.93 38.97 14.97
CA ILE A 195 5.20 39.57 14.58
C ILE A 195 5.37 40.74 15.56
N GLU A 196 6.30 40.62 16.51
CA GLU A 196 6.92 41.80 17.14
C GLU A 196 8.01 42.35 16.22
#